data_AF-A0A2E5DAK0-F1
#
_entry.id   AF-A0A2E5DAK0-F1
#
_cell.length_a   1.000
_cell.length_b   1.000
_cell.length_c   1.000
_cell.angle_alpha   90.00
_cell.angle_beta   90.00
_cell.angle_gamma   90.00
#
_symmetry.space_group_name_H-M   'P 1'
#
loop_
_entity.id
_entity.type
_entity.pdbx_description
1 polymer ?
#
loop_
_entity_poly.entity_id
_entity_poly.type
_entity_poly.pdbx_seq_one_letter_code
_entity_poly.pdbx_strand_id
1 'polypeptide(L)'
;MTRRERGVSLIVRGWLGGSMTKQQAKQKKGVEKKTPFAVSSRGLQKARQKLVAELGLEKYVLDLDLNGYAVVPPEVTGVTAAQLDRLTEVLLAKSEELVGCPFTIAEGAASELDFGDYRGTLELQSGAKPSQFQLMQLCTFDRSFRDLAVNPVATALMRYVIGPYTTRFSSHNCFVKWKGEGYGESLGLHCDQGGVPQPWGRVALNANCNWCLTDYTLADGAFACVAGSHHRNSQPVMPQ
;
A
#
# COMPACT_ATOMS: atom_id res chain seq x y z
N MET A 1 -7.46 -52.22 37.34
CA MET A 1 -7.38 -50.94 36.61
C MET A 1 -6.40 -51.13 35.45
N THR A 2 -6.90 -51.54 34.28
CA THR A 2 -6.34 -51.35 32.92
C THR A 2 -7.14 -52.25 31.97
N ARG A 3 -7.54 -51.67 30.84
CA ARG A 3 -8.54 -52.17 29.90
C ARG A 3 -7.83 -52.64 28.63
N ARG A 4 -8.08 -53.91 28.28
CA ARG A 4 -8.31 -54.54 26.95
C ARG A 4 -7.55 -54.00 25.71
N GLU A 5 -6.71 -54.81 25.07
CA GLU A 5 -7.01 -55.79 23.96
C GLU A 5 -7.26 -55.11 22.59
N ARG A 6 -6.98 -55.67 21.41
CA ARG A 6 -6.31 -56.90 20.92
C ARG A 6 -6.02 -56.65 19.43
N GLY A 7 -5.00 -57.33 18.91
CA GLY A 7 -4.59 -57.29 17.50
C GLY A 7 -5.63 -57.85 16.52
N VAL A 8 -5.52 -57.39 15.29
CA VAL A 8 -6.38 -57.74 14.15
C VAL A 8 -5.72 -58.84 13.33
N SER A 9 -6.50 -59.86 12.96
CA SER A 9 -6.23 -60.67 11.78
C SER A 9 -7.51 -61.29 11.22
N LEU A 10 -7.48 -61.45 9.89
CA LEU A 10 -8.04 -62.55 9.07
C LEU A 10 -9.26 -62.28 8.14
N ILE A 11 -8.99 -62.61 6.87
CA ILE A 11 -9.80 -63.24 5.80
C ILE A 11 -10.66 -62.40 4.83
N VAL A 12 -10.29 -62.60 3.57
CA VAL A 12 -10.94 -62.28 2.29
C VAL A 12 -12.14 -63.20 2.00
N ARG A 13 -13.24 -62.64 1.50
CA ARG A 13 -14.16 -63.31 0.55
C ARG A 13 -14.65 -62.29 -0.49
N GLY A 14 -14.52 -62.64 -1.76
CA GLY A 14 -14.89 -61.79 -2.90
C GLY A 14 -16.37 -61.88 -3.28
N TRP A 15 -16.84 -60.86 -4.03
CA TRP A 15 -17.99 -60.99 -4.92
C TRP A 15 -17.91 -59.99 -6.10
N LEU A 16 -18.61 -60.35 -7.16
CA LEU A 16 -18.41 -60.02 -8.57
C LEU A 16 -18.92 -58.63 -9.02
N GLY A 17 -18.32 -58.18 -10.13
CA GLY A 17 -18.76 -57.22 -11.14
C GLY A 17 -20.13 -56.54 -11.01
N GLY A 18 -20.09 -55.21 -10.97
CA GLY A 18 -21.20 -54.34 -11.35
C GLY A 18 -20.68 -53.22 -12.26
N SER A 19 -21.08 -53.21 -13.52
CA SER A 19 -20.76 -52.13 -14.46
C SER A 19 -21.43 -50.83 -14.01
N MET A 20 -20.65 -49.76 -13.82
CA MET A 20 -21.21 -48.41 -13.65
C MET A 20 -21.96 -48.01 -14.92
N THR A 21 -23.26 -47.78 -14.79
CA THR A 21 -24.09 -47.25 -15.89
C THR A 21 -23.71 -45.81 -16.20
N LYS A 22 -23.82 -45.42 -17.49
CA LYS A 22 -23.52 -44.06 -17.99
C LYS A 22 -24.29 -42.92 -17.26
N GLN A 23 -25.31 -43.25 -16.46
CA GLN A 23 -26.04 -42.31 -15.60
C GLN A 23 -25.24 -41.89 -14.35
N GLN A 24 -24.46 -42.77 -13.73
CA GLN A 24 -23.64 -42.41 -12.56
C GLN A 24 -22.41 -41.56 -12.94
N ALA A 25 -21.90 -41.71 -14.17
CA ALA A 25 -20.84 -40.85 -14.71
C ALA A 25 -21.33 -39.42 -15.08
N LYS A 26 -22.64 -39.24 -15.33
CA LYS A 26 -23.23 -37.93 -15.61
C LYS A 26 -23.52 -37.11 -14.35
N GLN A 27 -23.72 -37.75 -13.21
CA GLN A 27 -24.04 -37.06 -11.94
C GLN A 27 -22.80 -36.53 -11.19
N LYS A 28 -21.59 -36.97 -11.56
CA LYS A 28 -20.32 -36.37 -11.08
C LYS A 28 -19.84 -35.15 -11.87
N LYS A 29 -20.54 -34.74 -12.94
CA LYS A 29 -20.16 -33.60 -13.79
C LYS A 29 -20.80 -32.26 -13.40
N GLY A 30 -21.41 -32.16 -12.21
CA GLY A 30 -22.28 -31.01 -11.91
C GLY A 30 -22.26 -30.52 -10.48
N VAL A 31 -21.11 -30.50 -9.79
CA VAL A 31 -20.91 -29.60 -8.64
C VAL A 31 -19.42 -29.23 -8.56
N GLU A 32 -18.92 -28.46 -9.52
CA GLU A 32 -17.83 -27.55 -9.18
C GLU A 32 -18.42 -26.57 -8.16
N LYS A 33 -18.15 -26.78 -6.87
CA LYS A 33 -18.28 -25.71 -5.88
C LYS A 33 -17.28 -24.65 -6.30
N LYS A 34 -17.69 -23.73 -7.19
CA LYS A 34 -16.96 -22.50 -7.44
C LYS A 34 -16.92 -21.77 -6.11
N THR A 35 -15.77 -21.83 -5.46
CA THR A 35 -15.45 -20.94 -4.35
C THR A 35 -15.71 -19.53 -4.87
N PRO A 36 -16.59 -18.75 -4.22
CA PRO A 36 -17.16 -17.52 -4.81
C PRO A 36 -16.12 -16.42 -5.10
N PHE A 37 -14.84 -16.64 -4.78
CA PHE A 37 -13.74 -15.69 -4.95
C PHE A 37 -12.49 -16.26 -5.64
N ALA A 38 -12.51 -17.51 -6.13
CA ALA A 38 -11.32 -18.10 -6.77
C ALA A 38 -11.20 -17.63 -8.22
N VAL A 39 -10.56 -16.46 -8.44
CA VAL A 39 -10.15 -16.03 -9.78
C VAL A 39 -8.87 -16.79 -10.17
N SER A 40 -8.88 -17.42 -11.35
CA SER A 40 -7.69 -18.10 -11.87
C SER A 40 -6.51 -17.13 -12.07
N SER A 41 -5.27 -17.63 -12.04
CA SER A 41 -4.06 -16.82 -12.33
C SER A 41 -4.16 -16.08 -13.66
N ARG A 42 -4.65 -16.76 -14.71
CA ARG A 42 -4.93 -16.15 -16.03
C ARG A 42 -6.00 -15.05 -15.95
N GLY A 43 -7.03 -15.24 -15.12
CA GLY A 43 -8.05 -14.23 -14.87
C GLY A 43 -7.48 -12.97 -14.19
N LEU A 44 -6.61 -13.15 -13.19
CA LEU A 44 -5.93 -12.05 -12.52
C LEU A 44 -5.02 -11.27 -13.47
N GLN A 45 -4.25 -11.97 -14.31
CA GLN A 45 -3.39 -11.34 -15.30
C GLN A 45 -4.19 -10.52 -16.32
N LYS A 46 -5.30 -11.07 -16.83
CA LYS A 46 -6.20 -10.33 -17.73
C LYS A 46 -6.79 -9.08 -17.06
N ALA A 47 -7.20 -9.19 -15.79
CA ALA A 47 -7.74 -8.06 -15.04
C ALA A 47 -6.68 -6.95 -14.85
N ARG A 48 -5.43 -7.31 -14.54
CA ARG A 48 -4.31 -6.36 -14.49
C ARG A 48 -4.08 -5.67 -15.83
N GLN A 49 -3.97 -6.45 -16.91
CA GLN A 49 -3.77 -5.91 -18.26
C GLN A 49 -4.89 -4.94 -18.66
N LYS A 50 -6.13 -5.27 -18.32
CA LYS A 50 -7.28 -4.40 -18.58
C LYS A 50 -7.16 -3.05 -17.87
N LEU A 51 -6.83 -3.04 -16.57
CA LEU A 51 -6.65 -1.81 -15.78
C LEU A 51 -5.59 -0.88 -16.39
N VAL A 52 -4.51 -1.48 -16.89
CA VAL A 52 -3.38 -0.75 -17.48
C VAL A 52 -3.76 -0.17 -18.84
N ALA A 53 -4.34 -0.98 -19.71
CA ALA A 53 -4.66 -0.58 -21.09
C ALA A 53 -5.77 0.47 -21.17
N GLU A 54 -6.78 0.41 -20.29
CA GLU A 54 -7.88 1.38 -20.29
C GLU A 54 -7.42 2.82 -19.95
N LEU A 55 -6.30 2.95 -19.24
CA LEU A 55 -5.76 4.22 -18.76
C LEU A 55 -4.38 4.57 -19.35
N GLY A 56 -3.85 3.74 -20.26
CA GLY A 56 -2.53 3.95 -20.88
C GLY A 56 -1.37 3.95 -19.88
N LEU A 57 -1.39 3.04 -18.89
CA LEU A 57 -0.45 3.04 -17.77
C LEU A 57 0.76 2.11 -17.95
N GLU A 58 0.99 1.59 -19.16
CA GLU A 58 2.01 0.56 -19.43
C GLU A 58 3.40 0.98 -18.97
N LYS A 59 3.77 2.24 -19.24
CA LYS A 59 5.05 2.80 -18.83
C LYS A 59 5.21 2.79 -17.31
N TYR A 60 4.21 3.25 -16.57
CA TYR A 60 4.28 3.36 -15.11
C TYR A 60 4.27 2.00 -14.42
N VAL A 61 3.55 1.04 -15.01
CA VAL A 61 3.61 -0.35 -14.57
C VAL A 61 5.00 -0.96 -14.80
N LEU A 62 5.64 -0.69 -15.94
CA LEU A 62 7.01 -1.13 -16.18
C LEU A 62 7.97 -0.52 -15.16
N ASP A 63 7.85 0.77 -14.84
CA ASP A 63 8.64 1.43 -13.81
C ASP A 63 8.44 0.79 -12.43
N LEU A 64 7.20 0.47 -12.05
CA LEU A 64 6.91 -0.24 -10.80
C LEU A 64 7.54 -1.63 -10.77
N ASP A 65 7.43 -2.39 -11.86
CA ASP A 65 7.96 -3.75 -11.93
C ASP A 65 9.50 -3.75 -11.86
N LEU A 66 10.18 -2.82 -12.53
CA LEU A 66 11.65 -2.74 -12.57
C LEU A 66 12.25 -2.05 -11.34
N ASN A 67 11.66 -0.94 -10.92
CA ASN A 67 12.27 -0.03 -9.95
C ASN A 67 11.62 -0.09 -8.57
N GLY A 68 10.39 -0.60 -8.47
CA GLY A 68 9.61 -0.61 -7.24
C GLY A 68 8.90 0.72 -6.96
N TYR A 69 9.03 1.71 -7.84
CA TYR A 69 8.34 3.00 -7.77
C TYR A 69 8.11 3.54 -9.19
N ALA A 70 7.13 4.44 -9.33
CA ALA A 70 6.87 5.18 -10.55
C ALA A 70 6.47 6.62 -10.21
N VAL A 71 6.89 7.57 -11.05
CA VAL A 71 6.49 8.98 -10.96
C VAL A 71 5.46 9.25 -12.04
N VAL A 72 4.24 9.57 -11.63
CA VAL A 72 3.10 9.81 -12.55
C VAL A 72 2.78 11.30 -12.54
N PRO A 73 2.83 11.98 -13.70
CA PRO A 73 2.64 13.42 -13.74
C PRO A 73 1.14 13.79 -13.72
N PRO A 74 0.80 15.06 -13.38
CA PRO A 74 -0.59 15.52 -13.28
C PRO A 74 -1.42 15.29 -14.54
N GLU A 75 -0.84 15.41 -15.73
CA GLU A 75 -1.52 15.23 -17.03
C GLU A 75 -2.06 13.82 -17.22
N VAL A 76 -1.46 12.83 -16.55
CA VAL A 76 -1.94 11.44 -16.55
C VAL A 76 -2.95 11.21 -15.44
N THR A 77 -2.71 11.74 -14.24
CA THR A 77 -3.63 11.53 -13.11
C THR A 77 -4.92 12.33 -13.23
N GLY A 78 -4.94 13.38 -14.04
CA GLY A 78 -6.05 14.32 -14.19
C GLY A 78 -6.21 15.29 -13.02
N VAL A 79 -5.25 15.33 -12.08
CA VAL A 79 -5.27 16.28 -10.97
C VAL A 79 -4.83 17.65 -11.48
N THR A 80 -5.67 18.66 -11.26
CA THR A 80 -5.45 20.03 -11.72
C THR A 80 -4.69 20.86 -10.69
N ALA A 81 -4.04 21.94 -11.12
CA ALA A 81 -3.39 22.90 -10.23
C ALA A 81 -4.37 23.44 -9.17
N ALA A 82 -5.60 23.80 -9.56
CA ALA A 82 -6.62 24.28 -8.62
C ALA A 82 -7.00 23.25 -7.55
N GLN A 83 -6.97 21.94 -7.88
CA GLN A 83 -7.18 20.88 -6.89
C GLN A 83 -6.00 20.78 -5.93
N LEU A 84 -4.76 20.90 -6.43
CA LEU A 84 -3.56 20.94 -5.59
C LEU A 84 -3.59 22.15 -4.65
N ASP A 85 -3.94 23.34 -5.16
CA ASP A 85 -4.07 24.56 -4.36
C ASP A 85 -5.09 24.37 -3.22
N ARG A 86 -6.25 23.78 -3.52
CA ARG A 86 -7.28 23.48 -2.51
C ARG A 86 -6.79 22.50 -1.44
N LEU A 87 -6.09 21.44 -1.85
CA LEU A 87 -5.52 20.47 -0.92
C LEU A 87 -4.51 21.15 0.01
N THR A 88 -3.63 21.97 -0.55
CA THR A 88 -2.61 22.70 0.21
C THR A 88 -3.22 23.71 1.17
N GLU A 89 -4.21 24.50 0.71
CA GLU A 89 -4.97 25.44 1.56
C GLU A 89 -5.56 24.74 2.79
N VAL A 90 -6.24 23.60 2.59
CA VAL A 90 -6.85 22.86 3.70
C VAL A 90 -5.80 22.30 4.64
N LEU A 91 -4.68 21.79 4.13
CA LEU A 91 -3.58 21.27 4.96
C LEU A 91 -2.95 22.39 5.80
N LEU A 92 -2.66 23.55 5.21
CA LEU A 92 -2.08 24.68 5.95
C LEU A 92 -3.01 25.16 7.07
N ALA A 93 -4.32 25.27 6.79
CA ALA A 93 -5.31 25.62 7.81
C ALA A 93 -5.37 24.58 8.94
N LYS A 94 -5.33 23.28 8.60
CA LYS A 94 -5.34 22.19 9.59
C LYS A 94 -4.04 22.10 10.39
N SER A 95 -2.91 22.42 9.76
CA SER A 95 -1.62 22.55 10.42
C SER A 95 -1.65 23.66 11.46
N GLU A 96 -2.15 24.85 11.11
CA GLU A 96 -2.28 25.97 12.04
C GLU A 96 -3.22 25.65 13.21
N GLU A 97 -4.37 25.02 12.96
CA GLU A 97 -5.28 24.55 14.01
C GLU A 97 -4.60 23.58 14.98
N LEU A 98 -3.72 22.72 14.46
CA LEU A 98 -3.05 21.67 15.23
C LEU A 98 -1.94 22.22 16.14
N VAL A 99 -1.10 23.11 15.62
CA VAL A 99 0.12 23.55 16.32
C VAL A 99 0.07 25.02 16.78
N GLY A 100 -0.99 25.75 16.43
CA GLY A 100 -1.18 27.16 16.82
C GLY A 100 -0.24 28.14 16.11
N CYS A 101 0.41 27.72 15.02
CA CYS A 101 1.34 28.54 14.24
C CYS A 101 0.96 28.47 12.75
N PRO A 102 0.86 29.62 12.07
CA PRO A 102 0.62 29.64 10.64
C PRO A 102 1.84 29.12 9.86
N PHE A 103 1.57 28.57 8.67
CA PHE A 103 2.58 28.11 7.73
C PHE A 103 2.38 28.74 6.36
N THR A 104 3.48 28.96 5.64
CA THR A 104 3.45 29.21 4.20
C THR A 104 4.32 28.19 3.47
N ILE A 105 4.04 27.96 2.19
CA ILE A 105 4.87 27.06 1.37
C ILE A 105 6.31 27.58 1.28
N ALA A 106 6.48 28.90 1.16
CA ALA A 106 7.79 29.51 0.90
C ALA A 106 8.67 29.59 2.16
N GLU A 107 8.07 29.87 3.32
CA GLU A 107 8.82 30.19 4.55
C GLU A 107 8.69 29.09 5.62
N GLY A 108 7.73 28.15 5.46
CA GLY A 108 7.44 27.15 6.47
C GLY A 108 6.69 27.77 7.65
N ALA A 109 7.02 27.35 8.88
CA ALA A 109 6.40 27.85 10.10
C ALA A 109 6.81 29.32 10.36
N ALA A 110 5.84 30.15 10.76
CA ALA A 110 6.09 31.55 11.08
C ALA A 110 6.90 31.77 12.38
N SER A 111 6.96 30.76 13.25
CA SER A 111 7.77 30.77 14.47
C SER A 111 8.43 29.42 14.69
N GLU A 112 9.44 29.38 15.55
CA GLU A 112 9.97 28.11 16.04
C GLU A 112 8.86 27.30 16.70
N LEU A 113 8.83 26.00 16.42
CA LEU A 113 7.91 25.06 17.01
C LEU A 113 8.69 24.20 17.99
N ASP A 114 8.21 24.12 19.24
CA ASP A 114 8.74 23.21 20.26
C ASP A 114 7.82 22.00 20.50
N PHE A 115 6.77 21.88 19.67
CA PHE A 115 5.66 20.94 19.78
C PHE A 115 4.85 21.00 21.09
N GLY A 116 5.19 21.85 22.06
CA GLY A 116 4.51 21.94 23.35
C GLY A 116 4.12 20.55 23.92
N ASP A 117 2.82 20.38 24.21
CA ASP A 117 2.22 19.10 24.63
C ASP A 117 1.89 18.16 23.45
N TYR A 118 1.90 18.65 22.21
CA TYR A 118 1.62 17.88 21.01
C TYR A 118 2.86 17.11 20.53
N ARG A 119 3.18 16.01 21.21
CA ARG A 119 4.22 15.10 20.72
C ARG A 119 3.58 14.00 19.88
N GLY A 120 3.67 14.12 18.56
CA GLY A 120 3.28 13.02 17.66
C GLY A 120 4.06 11.74 17.98
N THR A 121 3.50 10.58 17.61
CA THR A 121 4.05 9.27 17.99
C THR A 121 5.47 9.05 17.46
N LEU A 122 5.79 9.55 16.27
CA LEU A 122 7.12 9.41 15.66
C LEU A 122 8.15 10.31 16.33
N GLU A 123 7.72 11.49 16.76
CA GLU A 123 8.51 12.51 17.44
C GLU A 123 8.84 12.03 18.86
N LEU A 124 7.86 11.43 19.56
CA LEU A 124 8.07 10.77 20.86
C LEU A 124 9.09 9.63 20.79
N GLN A 125 9.09 8.86 19.71
CA GLN A 125 9.99 7.72 19.54
C GLN A 125 11.40 8.11 19.12
N SER A 126 11.55 9.19 18.36
CA SER A 126 12.83 9.62 17.80
C SER A 126 13.62 10.58 18.69
N GLY A 127 12.95 11.37 19.53
CA GLY A 127 13.60 12.47 20.26
C GLY A 127 14.15 13.59 19.37
N ALA A 128 13.77 13.59 18.09
CA ALA A 128 14.13 14.59 17.10
C ALA A 128 13.54 15.96 17.45
N LYS A 129 14.26 17.03 17.10
CA LYS A 129 13.67 18.37 17.16
C LYS A 129 12.53 18.51 16.16
N PRO A 130 11.55 19.38 16.42
CA PRO A 130 10.43 19.60 15.51
C PRO A 130 10.86 20.06 14.12
N SER A 131 10.62 19.22 13.11
CA SER A 131 10.78 19.60 11.69
C SER A 131 9.75 18.97 10.77
N GLN A 132 8.87 18.13 11.31
CA GLN A 132 7.74 17.55 10.61
C GLN A 132 6.66 17.10 11.58
N PHE A 133 5.42 17.04 11.12
CA PHE A 133 4.36 16.30 11.81
C PHE A 133 3.43 15.65 10.79
N GLN A 134 2.56 14.77 11.28
CA GLN A 134 1.55 14.11 10.46
C GLN A 134 0.16 14.68 10.70
N LEU A 135 -0.55 14.91 9.60
CA LEU A 135 -2.00 15.07 9.59
C LEU A 135 -2.64 13.75 9.18
N MET A 136 -3.47 13.19 10.06
CA MET A 136 -4.04 11.86 9.90
C MET A 136 -5.51 11.93 9.46
N GLN A 137 -6.00 10.86 8.82
CA GLN A 137 -7.42 10.73 8.44
C GLN A 137 -7.90 11.87 7.52
N LEU A 138 -7.12 12.21 6.48
CA LEU A 138 -7.38 13.35 5.59
C LEU A 138 -8.77 13.32 4.94
N CYS A 139 -9.35 12.13 4.74
CA CYS A 139 -10.71 11.97 4.24
C CYS A 139 -11.78 12.66 5.11
N THR A 140 -11.47 12.95 6.38
CA THR A 140 -12.37 13.68 7.30
C THR A 140 -12.30 15.19 7.13
N PHE A 141 -11.25 15.73 6.51
CA PHE A 141 -11.00 17.18 6.47
C PHE A 141 -11.75 17.88 5.34
N ASP A 142 -11.67 17.34 4.13
CA ASP A 142 -12.27 17.95 2.95
C ASP A 142 -12.58 16.88 1.89
N ARG A 143 -13.49 17.19 0.95
CA ARG A 143 -13.90 16.29 -0.12
C ARG A 143 -12.72 15.98 -1.07
N SER A 144 -11.84 16.94 -1.31
CA SER A 144 -10.69 16.83 -2.22
C SER A 144 -9.78 15.63 -1.87
N PHE A 145 -9.54 15.34 -0.59
CA PHE A 145 -8.76 14.16 -0.18
C PHE A 145 -9.45 12.84 -0.49
N ARG A 146 -10.78 12.80 -0.44
CA ARG A 146 -11.54 11.59 -0.82
C ARG A 146 -11.46 11.37 -2.33
N ASP A 147 -11.50 12.44 -3.11
CA ASP A 147 -11.35 12.38 -4.56
C ASP A 147 -9.95 11.90 -4.96
N LEU A 148 -8.89 12.35 -4.26
CA LEU A 148 -7.54 11.79 -4.41
C LEU A 148 -7.47 10.31 -4.05
N ALA A 149 -8.08 9.91 -2.92
CA ALA A 149 -8.07 8.53 -2.45
C ALA A 149 -8.72 7.54 -3.43
N VAL A 150 -9.63 8.02 -4.28
CA VAL A 150 -10.28 7.22 -5.33
C VAL A 150 -9.85 7.60 -6.75
N ASN A 151 -8.74 8.34 -6.90
CA ASN A 151 -8.23 8.70 -8.22
C ASN A 151 -8.06 7.43 -9.10
N PRO A 152 -8.62 7.41 -10.33
CA PRO A 152 -8.64 6.20 -11.16
C PRO A 152 -7.25 5.65 -11.47
N VAL A 153 -6.28 6.53 -11.74
CA VAL A 153 -4.90 6.15 -12.06
C VAL A 153 -4.21 5.58 -10.83
N ALA A 154 -4.26 6.28 -9.70
CA ALA A 154 -3.68 5.78 -8.46
C ALA A 154 -4.27 4.42 -8.06
N THR A 155 -5.61 4.29 -8.12
CA THR A 155 -6.31 3.05 -7.78
C THR A 155 -5.95 1.90 -8.73
N ALA A 156 -5.81 2.18 -10.04
CA ALA A 156 -5.41 1.18 -11.02
C ALA A 156 -3.99 0.66 -10.77
N LEU A 157 -3.05 1.55 -10.47
CA LEU A 157 -1.66 1.18 -10.13
C LEU A 157 -1.59 0.37 -8.82
N MET A 158 -2.31 0.79 -7.78
CA MET A 158 -2.37 0.02 -6.52
C MET A 158 -2.96 -1.38 -6.74
N ARG A 159 -4.02 -1.47 -7.57
CA ARG A 159 -4.64 -2.75 -7.97
C ARG A 159 -3.75 -3.61 -8.83
N TYR A 160 -2.88 -3.02 -9.63
CA TYR A 160 -1.86 -3.74 -10.36
C TYR A 160 -0.88 -4.41 -9.40
N VAL A 161 -0.30 -3.62 -8.48
CA VAL A 161 0.75 -4.03 -7.54
C VAL A 161 0.24 -5.07 -6.53
N ILE A 162 -0.83 -4.77 -5.78
CA ILE A 162 -1.34 -5.63 -4.71
C ILE A 162 -2.25 -6.72 -5.28
N GLY A 163 -3.18 -6.33 -6.16
CA GLY A 163 -4.09 -7.25 -6.83
C GLY A 163 -5.48 -6.66 -7.08
N PRO A 164 -6.10 -6.99 -8.23
CA PRO A 164 -7.28 -6.29 -8.73
C PRO A 164 -8.52 -6.42 -7.84
N TYR A 165 -8.62 -7.49 -7.06
CA TYR A 165 -9.77 -7.79 -6.19
C TYR A 165 -9.44 -7.73 -4.68
N THR A 166 -8.15 -7.70 -4.33
CA THR A 166 -7.65 -7.75 -2.94
C THR A 166 -7.27 -6.37 -2.40
N THR A 167 -6.93 -5.42 -3.26
CA THR A 167 -6.54 -4.06 -2.86
C THR A 167 -7.61 -3.39 -2.03
N ARG A 168 -7.23 -2.83 -0.88
CA ARG A 168 -8.11 -2.05 0.02
C ARG A 168 -7.40 -0.77 0.42
N PHE A 169 -8.18 0.30 0.54
CA PHE A 169 -7.72 1.55 1.11
C PHE A 169 -7.56 1.39 2.62
N SER A 170 -6.38 1.71 3.15
CA SER A 170 -6.05 1.52 4.57
C SER A 170 -5.99 2.85 5.32
N SER A 171 -5.20 3.81 4.84
CA SER A 171 -5.01 5.10 5.48
C SER A 171 -4.70 6.18 4.44
N HIS A 172 -4.93 7.43 4.82
CA HIS A 172 -4.56 8.60 4.03
C HIS A 172 -4.18 9.73 4.96
N ASN A 173 -2.87 10.02 4.95
CA ASN A 173 -2.20 10.91 5.87
C ASN A 173 -1.30 11.85 5.05
N CYS A 174 -0.96 12.99 5.63
CA CYS A 174 -0.03 13.96 5.06
C CYS A 174 1.14 14.14 6.02
N PHE A 175 2.34 14.26 5.48
CA PHE A 175 3.49 14.77 6.20
C PHE A 175 3.66 16.24 5.86
N VAL A 176 3.65 17.10 6.88
CA VAL A 176 4.03 18.50 6.76
C VAL A 176 5.47 18.60 7.26
N LYS A 177 6.37 19.11 6.42
CA LYS A 177 7.80 19.23 6.72
C LYS A 177 8.24 20.67 6.51
N TRP A 178 9.19 21.13 7.30
CA TRP A 178 9.83 22.44 7.16
C TRP A 178 11.32 22.34 7.48
N LYS A 179 12.06 23.41 7.18
CA LYS A 179 13.51 23.48 7.45
C LYS A 179 13.77 23.41 8.95
N GLY A 180 14.63 22.49 9.37
CA GLY A 180 15.03 22.31 10.76
C GLY A 180 16.00 21.13 10.92
N GLU A 181 16.56 20.96 12.12
CA GLU A 181 17.51 19.87 12.42
C GLU A 181 16.85 18.48 12.38
N GLY A 182 15.55 18.40 12.70
CA GLY A 182 14.71 17.24 12.45
C GLY A 182 15.29 15.91 12.92
N TYR A 183 15.17 14.92 12.04
CA TYR A 183 15.62 13.53 12.23
C TYR A 183 17.10 13.33 11.85
N GLY A 184 17.89 14.40 11.80
CA GLY A 184 19.28 14.36 11.33
C GLY A 184 19.40 14.17 9.82
N GLU A 185 20.47 13.50 9.37
CA GLU A 185 20.77 13.35 7.94
C GLU A 185 19.78 12.44 7.19
N SER A 186 19.13 11.49 7.88
CA SER A 186 18.21 10.52 7.25
C SER A 186 17.29 9.83 8.26
N LEU A 187 16.09 9.46 7.81
CA LEU A 187 15.17 8.57 8.55
C LEU A 187 15.64 7.11 8.61
N GLY A 188 16.82 6.80 8.04
CA GLY A 188 17.32 5.45 7.89
C GLY A 188 16.64 4.71 6.74
N LEU A 189 17.37 3.75 6.15
CA LEU A 189 16.81 2.93 5.08
C LEU A 189 15.78 1.95 5.67
N HIS A 190 14.55 2.03 5.18
CA HIS A 190 13.44 1.18 5.61
C HIS A 190 12.56 0.80 4.42
N CYS A 191 11.57 -0.05 4.68
CA CYS A 191 10.48 -0.30 3.75
C CYS A 191 9.15 -0.35 4.51
N ASP A 192 8.09 0.12 3.85
CA ASP A 192 6.78 0.27 4.50
C ASP A 192 6.14 -1.08 4.84
N GLN A 193 6.55 -2.17 4.17
CA GLN A 193 6.12 -3.54 4.49
C GLN A 193 6.78 -4.11 5.75
N GLY A 194 7.60 -3.32 6.44
CA GLY A 194 8.41 -3.83 7.54
C GLY A 194 7.63 -4.40 8.73
N GLY A 195 6.36 -4.00 8.90
CA GLY A 195 5.46 -4.57 9.92
C GLY A 195 4.88 -5.95 9.57
N VAL A 196 5.11 -6.48 8.37
CA VAL A 196 4.61 -7.79 7.95
C VAL A 196 5.65 -8.88 8.25
N PRO A 197 5.26 -10.00 8.91
CA PRO A 197 6.14 -11.15 9.09
C PRO A 197 6.72 -11.70 7.78
N GLN A 198 8.00 -12.08 7.81
CA GLN A 198 8.68 -12.77 6.71
C GLN A 198 8.36 -14.28 6.71
N PRO A 199 8.51 -14.99 5.57
CA PRO A 199 9.03 -14.53 4.27
C PRO A 199 8.01 -13.74 3.44
N TRP A 200 8.47 -12.72 2.72
CA TRP A 200 7.62 -12.02 1.77
C TRP A 200 7.59 -12.74 0.41
N GLY A 201 6.42 -12.76 -0.20
CA GLY A 201 6.22 -13.33 -1.53
C GLY A 201 6.40 -12.29 -2.63
N ARG A 202 6.20 -12.73 -3.89
CA ARG A 202 6.26 -11.86 -5.08
C ARG A 202 5.13 -10.84 -5.18
N VAL A 203 4.06 -11.00 -4.39
CA VAL A 203 2.92 -10.10 -4.38
C VAL A 203 3.10 -9.15 -3.21
N ALA A 204 3.10 -7.86 -3.51
CA ALA A 204 3.13 -6.82 -2.49
C ALA A 204 1.85 -6.89 -1.64
N LEU A 205 2.01 -6.80 -0.33
CA LEU A 205 0.92 -6.79 0.65
C LEU A 205 0.51 -5.36 0.99
N ASN A 206 1.40 -4.40 0.77
CA ASN A 206 1.13 -2.98 0.83
C ASN A 206 1.76 -2.24 -0.35
N ALA A 207 1.24 -1.05 -0.61
CA ALA A 207 1.77 -0.10 -1.58
C ALA A 207 1.28 1.29 -1.18
N ASN A 208 2.10 2.30 -1.47
CA ASN A 208 1.83 3.68 -1.11
C ASN A 208 1.70 4.52 -2.38
N CYS A 209 0.79 5.48 -2.34
CA CYS A 209 0.69 6.54 -3.34
C CYS A 209 0.92 7.87 -2.62
N ASN A 210 1.98 8.56 -3.00
CA ASN A 210 2.33 9.86 -2.43
C ASN A 210 2.00 10.95 -3.44
N TRP A 211 1.20 11.93 -3.01
CA TRP A 211 0.88 13.11 -3.80
C TRP A 211 1.83 14.24 -3.39
N CYS A 212 2.65 14.72 -4.33
CA CYS A 212 3.50 15.89 -4.10
C CYS A 212 2.64 17.14 -4.29
N LEU A 213 2.45 17.92 -3.22
CA LEU A 213 1.63 19.14 -3.23
C LEU A 213 2.49 20.42 -3.36
N THR A 214 3.79 20.28 -3.16
CA THR A 214 4.81 21.31 -3.36
C THR A 214 5.91 20.73 -4.25
N ASP A 215 6.81 21.59 -4.72
CA ASP A 215 8.02 21.14 -5.40
C ASP A 215 8.77 20.13 -4.53
N TYR A 216 9.15 19.00 -5.12
CA TYR A 216 9.74 17.87 -4.43
C TYR A 216 11.23 17.79 -4.75
N THR A 217 12.03 18.62 -4.09
CA THR A 217 13.47 18.79 -4.38
C THR A 217 14.35 18.09 -3.36
N LEU A 218 15.60 17.81 -3.74
CA LEU A 218 16.61 17.30 -2.80
C LEU A 218 16.86 18.29 -1.65
N ALA A 219 16.89 19.58 -1.94
CA ALA A 219 17.14 20.63 -0.94
C ALA A 219 16.01 20.74 0.11
N ASP A 220 14.79 20.35 -0.27
CA ASP A 220 13.60 20.38 0.60
C ASP A 220 13.29 19.02 1.24
N GLY A 221 14.20 18.05 1.14
CA GLY A 221 14.09 16.76 1.82
C GLY A 221 13.21 15.73 1.12
N ALA A 222 13.25 15.70 -0.22
CA ALA A 222 12.69 14.59 -0.99
C ALA A 222 13.22 13.23 -0.51
N PHE A 223 12.35 12.22 -0.40
CA PHE A 223 12.81 10.88 -0.04
C PHE A 223 13.66 10.28 -1.17
N ALA A 224 14.59 9.40 -0.78
CA ALA A 224 15.36 8.58 -1.72
C ALA A 224 14.79 7.15 -1.76
N CYS A 225 14.80 6.53 -2.94
CA CYS A 225 14.48 5.12 -3.12
C CYS A 225 15.64 4.36 -3.74
N VAL A 226 15.85 3.13 -3.31
CA VAL A 226 16.80 2.20 -3.93
C VAL A 226 16.04 1.41 -5.00
N ALA A 227 16.24 1.77 -6.27
CA ALA A 227 15.57 1.12 -7.40
C ALA A 227 15.81 -0.40 -7.40
N GLY A 228 14.73 -1.17 -7.59
CA GLY A 228 14.77 -2.64 -7.67
C GLY A 228 14.95 -3.35 -6.33
N SER A 229 15.06 -2.62 -5.21
CA SER A 229 15.26 -3.22 -3.88
C SER A 229 14.10 -4.12 -3.44
N HIS A 230 12.88 -3.87 -3.93
CA HIS A 230 11.69 -4.68 -3.67
C HIS A 230 11.84 -6.14 -4.13
N HIS A 231 12.67 -6.41 -5.14
CA HIS A 231 12.94 -7.78 -5.59
C HIS A 231 13.65 -8.67 -4.57
N ARG A 232 14.26 -8.06 -3.53
CA ARG A 232 14.90 -8.81 -2.44
C ARG A 232 13.89 -9.51 -1.53
N ASN A 233 12.63 -9.08 -1.51
CA ASN A 233 11.57 -9.64 -0.65
C ASN A 233 11.99 -9.74 0.83
N SER A 234 12.78 -8.78 1.30
CA SER A 234 13.31 -8.72 2.64
C SER A 234 13.40 -7.28 3.11
N GLN A 235 13.57 -7.11 4.42
CA GLN A 235 13.97 -5.82 4.99
C GLN A 235 15.31 -5.36 4.38
N PRO A 236 15.54 -4.04 4.29
CA PRO A 236 16.87 -3.53 4.02
C PRO A 236 17.82 -3.97 5.14
N VAL A 237 19.04 -4.31 4.74
CA VAL A 237 20.12 -4.63 5.67
C VAL A 237 21.07 -3.44 5.63
N MET A 238 21.27 -2.80 6.77
CA MET A 238 22.25 -1.71 6.87
C MET A 238 23.65 -2.29 6.64
N PRO A 239 24.55 -1.57 5.94
CA PRO A 239 25.95 -1.97 5.83
C PRO A 239 26.52 -2.20 7.22
N GLN A 240 27.29 -3.29 7.37
CA GLN A 240 28.09 -3.56 8.57
C GLN A 240 29.34 -2.70 8.57
#